data_AF-A0A6G7XJ56-F1
#
_entry.id   AF-A0A6G7XJ56-F1
#
_cell.length_a   1.000
_cell.length_b   1.000
_cell.length_c   1.000
_cell.angle_alpha   90.00
_cell.angle_beta   90.00
_cell.angle_gamma   90.00
#
_symmetry.space_group_name_H-M   'P 1'
#
loop_
_entity.id
_entity.type
_entity.pdbx_description
1 polymer ?
#
loop_
_entity_poly.entity_id
_entity_poly.type
_entity_poly.pdbx_seq_one_letter_code
_entity_poly.pdbx_strand_id
1 'polypeptide(L)'
;MTETDDRTLAAQHADSLIADIRNRTEQGAPFGWLDPESGEPLDEWQEDCVSVAAIDYLGDALDIRYIVNNDRSYRAAQVCISLGGPNVWIDTDDKELQVYWDGRSIRSLPSAFVEAIDEALSELWEMGA
;
A
#
# COMPACT_ATOMS: atom_id res chain seq x y z
N MET A 1 36.11 -5.16 8.09
CA MET A 1 35.77 -4.86 6.69
C MET A 1 34.26 -5.03 6.59
N THR A 2 33.53 -4.01 7.01
CA THR A 2 32.07 -4.01 6.96
C THR A 2 31.67 -3.75 5.52
N GLU A 3 31.17 -4.79 4.87
CA GLU A 3 30.51 -4.73 3.58
C GLU A 3 29.47 -3.61 3.67
N THR A 4 29.76 -2.49 3.02
CA THR A 4 28.83 -1.37 2.96
C THR A 4 27.75 -1.83 1.99
N ASP A 5 26.56 -2.11 2.50
CA ASP A 5 25.40 -2.44 1.70
C ASP A 5 25.12 -1.24 0.78
N ASP A 6 25.65 -1.29 -0.45
CA ASP A 6 25.63 -0.24 -1.47
C ASP A 6 24.22 -0.12 -2.11
N ARG A 7 23.17 -0.35 -1.32
CA ARG A 7 21.78 -0.19 -1.76
C ARG A 7 21.39 1.27 -1.63
N THR A 8 20.67 1.77 -2.62
CA THR A 8 20.11 3.13 -2.57
C THR A 8 19.11 3.25 -1.43
N LEU A 9 18.92 4.47 -0.91
CA LEU A 9 17.92 4.74 0.13
C LEU A 9 16.51 4.32 -0.30
N ALA A 10 16.18 4.45 -1.59
CA ALA A 10 14.92 3.99 -2.16
C ALA A 10 14.76 2.46 -2.06
N ALA A 11 15.83 1.70 -2.29
CA ALA A 11 15.81 0.24 -2.20
C ALA A 11 15.65 -0.23 -0.76
N GLN A 12 16.37 0.38 0.18
CA GLN A 12 16.26 0.07 1.60
C GLN A 12 14.85 0.38 2.14
N HIS A 13 14.29 1.53 1.75
CA HIS A 13 12.94 1.89 2.16
C HIS A 13 11.88 0.97 1.54
N ALA A 14 12.02 0.63 0.25
CA ALA A 14 11.13 -0.33 -0.42
C ALA A 14 11.20 -1.72 0.23
N ASP A 15 12.39 -2.20 0.59
CA ASP A 15 12.61 -3.48 1.28
C ASP A 15 11.94 -3.49 2.66
N SER A 16 12.06 -2.39 3.41
CA SER A 16 11.41 -2.26 4.72
C SER A 16 9.89 -2.28 4.61
N LEU A 17 9.32 -1.48 3.68
CA LEU A 17 7.87 -1.40 3.48
C LEU A 17 7.28 -2.73 3.03
N ILE A 18 7.93 -3.41 2.06
CA ILE A 18 7.39 -4.67 1.56
C ILE A 18 7.46 -5.78 2.59
N ALA A 19 8.50 -5.80 3.44
CA ALA A 19 8.62 -6.76 4.53
C ALA A 19 7.48 -6.58 5.55
N ASP A 20 7.18 -5.34 5.90
CA ASP A 20 6.09 -4.99 6.81
C ASP A 20 4.71 -5.35 6.22
N ILE A 21 4.43 -4.95 4.97
CA ILE A 21 3.19 -5.31 4.26
C ILE A 21 3.01 -6.84 4.20
N ARG A 22 4.07 -7.59 3.90
CA ARG A 22 4.03 -9.06 3.86
C ARG A 22 3.68 -9.65 5.22
N ASN A 23 4.38 -9.22 6.26
CA ASN A 23 4.15 -9.68 7.62
C ASN A 23 2.70 -9.43 8.07
N ARG A 24 2.20 -8.20 7.82
CA ARG A 24 0.82 -7.81 8.09
C ARG A 24 -0.20 -8.64 7.31
N THR A 25 0.07 -8.90 6.03
CA THR A 25 -0.78 -9.73 5.17
C THR A 25 -0.84 -11.18 5.68
N GLU A 26 0.29 -11.75 6.10
CA GLU A 26 0.36 -13.10 6.67
C GLU A 26 -0.43 -13.22 7.98
N GLN A 27 -0.51 -12.12 8.74
CA GLN A 27 -1.32 -12.02 9.96
C GLN A 27 -2.80 -11.70 9.68
N GLY A 28 -3.20 -11.59 8.42
CA GLY A 28 -4.58 -11.31 8.01
C GLY A 28 -5.01 -9.84 8.14
N ALA A 29 -4.05 -8.93 8.37
CA ALA A 29 -4.31 -7.50 8.54
C ALA A 29 -3.46 -6.65 7.58
N PRO A 30 -3.64 -6.79 6.25
CA PRO A 30 -2.75 -6.22 5.24
C PRO A 30 -2.52 -4.70 5.34
N PHE A 31 -3.49 -3.96 5.87
CA PHE A 31 -3.45 -2.50 5.99
C PHE A 31 -3.10 -2.01 7.41
N GLY A 32 -2.72 -2.92 8.30
CA GLY A 32 -2.41 -2.62 9.71
C GLY A 32 -3.58 -2.89 10.65
N TRP A 33 -3.42 -2.42 11.88
CA TRP A 33 -4.37 -2.66 12.97
C TRP A 33 -4.86 -1.36 13.57
N LEU A 34 -6.08 -1.37 14.07
CA LEU A 34 -6.67 -0.29 14.86
C LEU A 34 -6.97 -0.77 16.27
N ASP A 35 -6.86 0.16 17.21
CA ASP A 35 -7.46 0.03 18.52
C ASP A 35 -8.99 0.21 18.39
N PRO A 36 -9.80 -0.77 18.81
CA PRO A 36 -11.26 -0.72 18.61
C PRO A 36 -11.97 0.31 19.49
N GLU A 37 -11.36 0.78 20.58
CA GLU A 37 -11.96 1.77 21.48
C GLU A 37 -11.71 3.20 21.01
N SER A 38 -10.49 3.47 20.55
CA SER A 38 -10.05 4.81 20.13
C SER A 38 -10.12 5.03 18.61
N GLY A 39 -10.05 3.97 17.81
CA GLY A 39 -9.96 4.03 16.35
C GLY A 39 -8.57 4.44 15.84
N GLU A 40 -7.57 4.54 16.71
CA GLU A 40 -6.21 4.94 16.35
C GLU A 40 -5.41 3.78 15.76
N PRO A 41 -4.49 4.04 14.81
CA PRO A 41 -3.61 3.02 14.26
C PRO A 41 -2.63 2.50 15.30
N LEU A 42 -2.40 1.19 15.25
CA LEU A 42 -1.45 0.49 16.11
C LEU A 42 -0.20 0.09 15.31
N ASP A 43 0.97 0.39 15.88
CA ASP A 43 2.27 0.03 15.31
C ASP A 43 2.57 -1.48 15.46
N GLU A 44 1.92 -2.14 16.42
CA GLU A 44 2.15 -3.55 16.76
C GLU A 44 0.82 -4.27 17.02
N TRP A 45 0.80 -5.58 16.76
CA TRP A 45 -0.34 -6.43 17.06
C TRP A 45 -0.67 -6.45 18.56
N GLN A 46 -1.96 -6.36 18.88
CA GLN A 46 -2.50 -6.48 20.24
C GLN A 46 -3.68 -7.45 20.26
N GLU A 47 -3.99 -8.04 21.42
CA GLU A 47 -5.01 -9.08 21.54
C GLU A 47 -6.40 -8.61 21.08
N ASP A 48 -6.75 -7.36 21.39
CA ASP A 48 -8.07 -6.77 21.08
C ASP A 48 -8.07 -5.93 19.80
N CYS A 49 -6.97 -5.89 19.04
CA CYS A 49 -6.92 -5.07 17.83
C CYS A 49 -7.81 -5.60 16.70
N VAL A 50 -8.22 -4.70 15.80
CA VAL A 50 -8.98 -5.04 14.59
C VAL A 50 -8.19 -4.70 13.34
N SER A 51 -8.38 -5.45 12.26
CA SER A 51 -7.75 -5.14 10.97
C SER A 51 -8.32 -3.87 10.37
N VAL A 52 -7.45 -2.99 9.88
CA VAL A 52 -7.83 -1.85 9.03
C VAL A 52 -8.42 -2.38 7.71
N ALA A 53 -9.53 -1.82 7.26
CA ALA A 53 -10.09 -2.13 5.95
C ALA A 53 -9.36 -1.33 4.84
N ALA A 54 -9.31 -1.89 3.63
CA ALA A 54 -8.66 -1.23 2.48
C ALA A 54 -9.22 0.18 2.21
N ILE A 55 -10.54 0.36 2.38
CA ILE A 55 -11.21 1.65 2.18
C ILE A 55 -10.73 2.73 3.16
N ASP A 56 -10.52 2.37 4.43
CA ASP A 56 -10.01 3.28 5.46
C ASP A 56 -8.55 3.64 5.17
N TYR A 57 -7.76 2.66 4.75
CA TYR A 57 -6.37 2.87 4.31
C TYR A 57 -6.25 3.85 3.13
N LEU A 58 -7.21 3.81 2.19
CA LEU A 58 -7.28 4.76 1.08
C LEU A 58 -7.68 6.17 1.51
N GLY A 59 -8.25 6.35 2.70
CA GLY A 59 -8.58 7.66 3.25
C GLY A 59 -7.34 8.55 3.47
N ASP A 60 -6.19 7.93 3.75
CA ASP A 60 -4.90 8.61 3.92
C ASP A 60 -4.11 8.74 2.59
N ALA A 61 -4.65 8.23 1.48
CA ALA A 61 -4.00 8.33 0.18
C ALA A 61 -3.92 9.80 -0.29
N LEU A 62 -2.76 10.16 -0.84
CA LEU A 62 -2.48 11.52 -1.31
C LEU A 62 -2.94 11.76 -2.76
N ASP A 63 -2.93 10.73 -3.59
CA ASP A 63 -3.40 10.75 -4.97
C ASP A 63 -3.88 9.35 -5.37
N ILE A 64 -4.95 9.27 -6.17
CA ILE A 64 -5.45 8.03 -6.75
C ILE A 64 -5.66 8.25 -8.24
N ARG A 65 -5.01 7.42 -9.05
CA ARG A 65 -5.10 7.45 -10.52
C ARG A 65 -5.78 6.20 -11.01
N TYR A 66 -6.95 6.37 -11.60
CA TYR A 66 -7.72 5.27 -12.18
C TYR A 66 -7.31 5.01 -13.62
N ILE A 67 -7.11 3.73 -13.95
CA ILE A 67 -7.00 3.22 -15.31
C ILE A 67 -8.35 2.59 -15.63
N VAL A 68 -9.03 3.14 -16.64
CA VAL A 68 -10.38 2.70 -17.03
C VAL A 68 -10.40 2.34 -18.51
N ASN A 69 -11.32 1.45 -18.86
CA ASN A 69 -11.61 1.15 -20.26
C ASN A 69 -12.41 2.28 -20.91
N ASN A 70 -12.56 2.22 -22.24
CA ASN A 70 -13.31 3.23 -23.00
C ASN A 70 -14.79 3.34 -22.58
N ASP A 71 -15.38 2.28 -22.04
CA ASP A 71 -16.74 2.25 -21.50
C ASP A 71 -16.83 2.76 -20.05
N ARG A 72 -15.73 3.29 -19.49
CA ARG A 72 -15.58 3.74 -18.10
C ARG A 72 -15.65 2.63 -17.04
N SER A 73 -15.58 1.37 -17.46
CA SER A 73 -15.38 0.28 -16.49
C SER A 73 -14.01 0.39 -15.84
N TYR A 74 -13.97 0.19 -14.52
CA TYR A 74 -12.73 0.09 -13.76
C TYR A 74 -11.85 -1.02 -14.31
N ARG A 75 -10.54 -0.79 -14.40
CA ARG A 75 -9.56 -1.81 -14.78
C ARG A 75 -8.48 -1.99 -13.71
N ALA A 76 -7.88 -0.89 -13.26
CA ALA A 76 -6.81 -0.88 -12.26
C ALA A 76 -6.63 0.55 -11.73
N ALA A 77 -5.76 0.73 -10.73
CA ALA A 77 -5.42 2.03 -10.22
C ALA A 77 -3.99 2.11 -9.67
N GLN A 78 -3.49 3.34 -9.57
CA GLN A 78 -2.26 3.67 -8.86
C GLN A 78 -2.57 4.59 -7.68
N VAL A 79 -2.05 4.25 -6.51
CA VAL A 79 -2.29 4.97 -5.26
C VAL A 79 -0.99 5.54 -4.72
N CYS A 80 -0.95 6.84 -4.45
CA CYS A 80 0.19 7.50 -3.80
C CYS A 80 -0.04 7.58 -2.29
N ILE A 81 0.84 6.94 -1.53
CA ILE A 81 0.71 6.86 -0.06
C ILE A 81 1.68 7.79 0.69
N SER A 82 2.71 8.31 0.02
CA SER A 82 3.65 9.26 0.63
C SER A 82 4.23 10.25 -0.38
N LEU A 83 4.34 11.51 0.03
CA LEU A 83 4.99 12.61 -0.69
C LEU A 83 5.87 13.41 0.28
N GLY A 84 7.02 13.92 -0.18
CA GLY A 84 7.91 14.77 0.63
C GLY A 84 9.13 14.07 1.24
N GLY A 85 9.43 12.85 0.77
CA GLY A 85 10.64 12.09 1.07
C GLY A 85 10.82 11.01 -0.01
N PRO A 86 10.59 9.72 0.29
CA PRO A 86 10.37 8.72 -0.73
C PRO A 86 8.94 8.89 -1.25
N ASN A 87 8.78 9.14 -2.55
CA ASN A 87 7.46 9.08 -3.14
C ASN A 87 7.12 7.60 -3.36
N VAL A 88 6.10 7.12 -2.66
CA VAL A 88 5.69 5.71 -2.71
C VAL A 88 4.35 5.59 -3.44
N TRP A 89 4.33 4.68 -4.39
CA TRP A 89 3.18 4.35 -5.23
C TRP A 89 2.87 2.85 -5.13
N ILE A 90 1.59 2.54 -5.05
CA ILE A 90 1.05 1.19 -5.18
C ILE A 90 0.41 1.11 -6.56
N ASP A 91 0.81 0.14 -7.37
CA ASP A 91 0.25 -0.11 -8.70
C ASP A 91 -0.51 -1.44 -8.68
N THR A 92 -1.83 -1.41 -8.91
CA THR A 92 -2.66 -2.63 -8.91
C THR A 92 -2.65 -3.38 -10.24
N ASP A 93 -2.28 -2.75 -11.37
CA ASP A 93 -2.16 -3.41 -12.68
C ASP A 93 -0.91 -4.30 -12.69
N ASP A 94 0.25 -3.73 -12.31
CA ASP A 94 1.53 -4.45 -12.25
C ASP A 94 1.73 -5.22 -10.93
N LYS A 95 0.92 -4.93 -9.90
CA LYS A 95 1.01 -5.52 -8.55
C LYS A 95 2.30 -5.17 -7.82
N GLU A 96 2.70 -3.90 -7.94
CA GLU A 96 4.02 -3.43 -7.53
C GLU A 96 3.95 -2.26 -6.55
N LEU A 97 4.86 -2.27 -5.57
CA LEU A 97 5.25 -1.12 -4.77
C LEU A 97 6.41 -0.42 -5.47
N GLN A 98 6.20 0.85 -5.83
CA GLN A 98 7.20 1.67 -6.51
C GLN A 98 7.64 2.82 -5.60
N VAL A 99 8.93 2.87 -5.29
CA VAL A 99 9.52 3.88 -4.42
C VAL A 99 10.49 4.74 -5.22
N TYR A 100 10.31 6.05 -5.14
CA TYR A 100 11.12 7.05 -5.83
C TYR A 100 11.77 7.99 -4.82
N TRP A 101 13.10 7.99 -4.75
CA TRP A 101 13.87 8.97 -3.98
C TRP A 101 15.11 9.39 -4.76
N ASP A 102 16.25 8.74 -4.51
CA ASP A 102 17.53 8.92 -5.23
C ASP A 102 17.66 7.92 -6.40
N GLY A 103 16.53 7.51 -6.93
CA GLY A 103 16.40 6.40 -7.87
C GLY A 103 15.02 5.74 -7.75
N ARG A 104 14.75 4.77 -8.61
CA ARG A 104 13.52 3.98 -8.63
C ARG A 104 13.79 2.58 -8.07
N SER A 105 12.97 2.14 -7.13
CA SER A 105 12.96 0.77 -6.62
C SER A 105 11.55 0.20 -6.73
N ILE A 106 11.47 -1.07 -7.15
CA ILE A 106 10.21 -1.76 -7.41
C ILE A 106 10.22 -3.07 -6.63
N ARG A 107 9.11 -3.40 -5.98
CA ARG A 107 8.89 -4.67 -5.27
C ARG A 107 7.52 -5.22 -5.59
N SER A 108 7.40 -6.54 -5.71
CA SER A 108 6.09 -7.18 -5.86
C SER A 108 5.33 -7.23 -4.55
N LEU A 109 4.06 -6.82 -4.61
CA LEU A 109 3.13 -6.84 -3.48
C LEU A 109 2.51 -8.23 -3.29
N PRO A 110 2.11 -8.59 -2.06
CA PRO A 110 1.30 -9.79 -1.82
C PRO A 110 -0.02 -9.73 -2.58
N SER A 111 -0.46 -10.86 -3.16
CA SER A 111 -1.71 -10.90 -3.92
C SER A 111 -2.92 -10.51 -3.09
N ALA A 112 -3.01 -10.98 -1.84
CA ALA A 112 -4.12 -10.65 -0.95
C ALA A 112 -4.20 -9.15 -0.61
N PHE A 113 -3.05 -8.47 -0.49
CA PHE A 113 -3.02 -7.01 -0.32
C PHE A 113 -3.56 -6.30 -1.58
N VAL A 114 -3.08 -6.73 -2.75
CA VAL A 114 -3.48 -6.13 -4.04
C VAL A 114 -4.95 -6.37 -4.33
N GLU A 115 -5.46 -7.58 -4.11
CA GLU A 115 -6.87 -7.91 -4.31
C GLU A 115 -7.77 -7.06 -3.42
N ALA A 116 -7.43 -6.92 -2.14
CA ALA A 116 -8.22 -6.12 -1.20
C ALA A 116 -8.21 -4.62 -1.52
N ILE A 117 -7.07 -4.06 -1.92
CA ILE A 117 -7.00 -2.63 -2.28
C ILE A 117 -7.65 -2.35 -3.63
N ASP A 118 -7.50 -3.26 -4.61
CA ASP A 118 -8.10 -3.13 -5.94
C ASP A 118 -9.64 -3.23 -5.88
N GLU A 119 -10.18 -4.11 -5.04
CA GLU A 119 -11.62 -4.20 -4.74
C GLU A 119 -12.14 -2.87 -4.17
N ALA A 120 -11.48 -2.33 -3.14
CA ALA A 120 -11.88 -1.05 -2.55
C ALA A 120 -11.78 0.13 -3.53
N LEU A 121 -10.78 0.13 -4.43
CA LEU A 121 -10.64 1.14 -5.48
C LEU A 121 -11.77 1.02 -6.52
N SER A 122 -12.15 -0.19 -6.90
CA SER A 122 -13.28 -0.43 -7.80
C SER A 122 -14.60 0.06 -7.18
N GLU A 123 -14.84 -0.24 -5.91
CA GLU A 123 -16.01 0.25 -5.18
C GLU A 123 -16.05 1.78 -5.10
N LEU A 124 -14.93 2.42 -4.76
CA LEU A 124 -14.80 3.88 -4.75
C LEU A 124 -15.11 4.51 -6.11
N TRP A 125 -14.62 3.90 -7.20
CA TRP A 125 -14.90 4.36 -8.56
C TRP A 125 -16.40 4.28 -8.88
N GLU A 126 -17.06 3.17 -8.55
CA GLU A 126 -18.48 2.98 -8.80
C GLU A 126 -19.37 3.90 -7.94
N MET A 127 -18.94 4.25 -6.74
CA MET A 127 -19.66 5.19 -5.86
C MET A 127 -19.58 6.65 -6.31
N GLY A 128 -18.56 7.02 -7.11
CA GLY A 128 -18.22 8.41 -7.43
C GLY A 128 -18.17 8.80 -8.92
N ALA A 129 -18.44 7.87 -9.85
CA ALA A 129 -18.43 8.11 -11.31
C ALA A 129 -19.76 8.67 -11.89
#